data_AF-A0A378MNS1-F1
#
_entry.id   AF-A0A378MNS1-F1
#
_cell.length_a   1.000
_cell.length_b   1.000
_cell.length_c   1.000
_cell.angle_alpha   90.00
_cell.angle_beta   90.00
_cell.angle_gamma   90.00
#
_symmetry.space_group_name_H-M   'P 1'
#
loop_
_entity.id
_entity.type
_entity.pdbx_description
1 polymer ?
#
loop_
_entity_poly.entity_id
_entity_poly.type
_entity_poly.pdbx_seq_one_letter_code
_entity_poly.pdbx_strand_id
1 'polypeptide(L)'
;MLNIIHLLRTITLSLAVWGCALFTSTTHANALEGVRVWPSPDETRVVIDLKTEADYSYFTLSSPERLVVDLKNTTLNTKLPLKVTDSPVLKQIRNSSPPEKGTYRLVFELQRKVNPQPFKLAPTPGGQYGHRLVVDLPHNLDSDKATVKPASQTKVSRDASQLLGTEDIVVAIDAGHGGEDPGSIGPTKKYEKNATLSISKKIADQINAVPGMKAVMTRSGDYFVNLNKRSEIARRNKSHLLVSIHADAFHTPQPRGGSVFVLNTKRANTEIARWVENHEQQSELLGGAGEVLAKNNSDRNVSQTLLDLQFSHSQKEGYKVATHLLGEMGKVAHLHKAEPVNASLAVLKSPDIPSVLVETGFISNPTEEQLLFQRSHQDKLARALATAIVKYFEENPPEGTLFANRGKTQKHKVQRGESLSVIANKYGTSTQALIATNKLKNANLSIGQILTIPATSAPIRVPVVSNPVETEIVTHVVKSGEYLGKIASTYKVSVDAIKRENNLRSDTLTLGQKLKITVSLKDKPLRKHKVEKGEFLSKIASQYQVSLNSIRQVNQLRSDQLAIGQVLIIPNK
;
A
#
# COMPACT_ATOMS: atom_id res chain seq x y z
N MET A 1 -4.55 -88.62 -11.26
CA MET A 1 -4.20 -87.60 -10.26
C MET A 1 -3.93 -86.24 -10.94
N LEU A 2 -4.84 -85.80 -11.83
CA LEU A 2 -4.61 -84.61 -12.68
C LEU A 2 -5.93 -83.87 -13.02
N ASN A 3 -6.96 -83.93 -12.17
CA ASN A 3 -8.25 -83.28 -12.43
C ASN A 3 -8.89 -82.59 -11.22
N ILE A 4 -8.16 -82.38 -10.12
CA ILE A 4 -8.69 -81.70 -8.91
C ILE A 4 -8.02 -80.33 -8.66
N ILE A 5 -6.93 -80.00 -9.38
CA ILE A 5 -6.15 -78.77 -9.14
C ILE A 5 -6.64 -77.58 -9.98
N HIS A 6 -7.45 -77.80 -11.04
CA HIS A 6 -7.95 -76.71 -11.88
C HIS A 6 -9.27 -76.08 -11.41
N LEU A 7 -10.06 -76.74 -10.56
CA LEU A 7 -11.36 -76.23 -10.10
C LEU A 7 -11.25 -75.26 -8.91
N LEU A 8 -10.15 -75.30 -8.15
CA LEU A 8 -9.90 -74.37 -7.03
C LEU A 8 -9.21 -73.05 -7.43
N ARG A 9 -8.71 -72.93 -8.67
CA ARG A 9 -8.07 -71.71 -9.18
C ARG A 9 -9.03 -70.76 -9.90
N THR A 10 -10.22 -71.21 -10.27
CA THR A 10 -11.23 -70.37 -10.96
C THR A 10 -12.28 -69.77 -10.02
N ILE A 11 -12.44 -70.30 -8.81
CA ILE A 11 -13.37 -69.75 -7.80
C ILE A 11 -12.69 -68.71 -6.87
N THR A 12 -11.36 -68.72 -6.77
CA THR A 12 -10.60 -67.71 -6.01
C THR A 12 -10.33 -66.43 -6.81
N LEU A 13 -10.45 -66.46 -8.14
CA LEU A 13 -10.25 -65.27 -9.00
C LEU A 13 -11.55 -64.51 -9.32
N SER A 14 -12.71 -65.08 -9.04
CA SER A 14 -14.02 -64.43 -9.24
C SER A 14 -14.56 -63.74 -7.97
N LEU A 15 -14.04 -64.08 -6.78
CA LEU A 15 -14.30 -63.35 -5.53
C LEU A 15 -13.33 -62.18 -5.26
N ALA A 16 -12.16 -62.16 -5.92
CA ALA A 16 -11.21 -61.04 -5.81
C ALA A 16 -11.55 -59.85 -6.73
N VAL A 17 -12.34 -60.06 -7.79
CA VAL A 17 -12.75 -59.01 -8.74
C VAL A 17 -14.06 -58.32 -8.32
N TRP A 18 -14.83 -58.93 -7.41
CA TRP A 18 -16.01 -58.31 -6.77
C TRP A 18 -15.71 -57.65 -5.41
N GLY A 19 -14.44 -57.56 -5.02
CA GLY A 19 -13.99 -56.85 -3.82
C GLY A 19 -13.47 -55.42 -4.07
N CYS A 20 -13.25 -55.02 -5.32
CA CYS A 20 -12.58 -53.76 -5.68
C CYS A 20 -13.51 -52.64 -6.19
N ALA A 21 -14.85 -52.80 -6.13
CA ALA A 21 -15.81 -51.83 -6.67
C ALA A 21 -16.68 -51.12 -5.59
N LEU A 22 -16.22 -51.07 -4.34
CA LEU A 22 -16.83 -50.25 -3.28
C LEU A 22 -15.76 -49.42 -2.55
N PHE A 23 -14.90 -48.74 -3.30
CA PHE A 23 -14.39 -47.47 -2.78
C PHE A 23 -15.52 -46.46 -2.91
N THR A 24 -16.43 -46.45 -1.94
CA THR A 24 -17.26 -45.27 -1.71
C THR A 24 -16.27 -44.15 -1.44
N SER A 25 -16.05 -43.28 -2.42
CA SER A 25 -15.38 -42.01 -2.20
C SER A 25 -16.22 -41.30 -1.14
N THR A 26 -15.75 -41.32 0.09
CA THR A 26 -16.29 -40.46 1.14
C THR A 26 -15.99 -39.05 0.68
N THR A 27 -16.95 -38.44 -0.01
CA THR A 27 -16.92 -37.01 -0.33
C THR A 27 -16.95 -36.31 1.02
N HIS A 28 -15.78 -35.97 1.55
CA HIS A 28 -15.71 -35.14 2.74
C HIS A 28 -16.47 -33.86 2.43
N ALA A 29 -17.51 -33.59 3.21
CA ALA A 29 -18.23 -32.33 3.10
C ALA A 29 -17.21 -31.18 3.26
N ASN A 30 -17.24 -30.24 2.33
CA ASN A 30 -16.53 -28.98 2.47
C ASN A 30 -17.03 -28.26 3.74
N ALA A 31 -16.22 -27.36 4.27
CA ALA A 31 -16.57 -26.59 5.46
C ALA A 31 -16.32 -25.11 5.18
N LEU A 32 -17.34 -24.28 5.43
CA LEU A 32 -17.23 -22.83 5.48
C LEU A 32 -16.68 -22.46 6.87
N GLU A 33 -15.41 -22.08 6.89
CA GLU A 33 -14.64 -21.81 8.11
C GLU A 33 -14.71 -20.34 8.54
N GLY A 34 -14.91 -19.42 7.60
CA GLY A 34 -14.99 -17.99 7.89
C GLY A 34 -15.61 -17.18 6.77
N VAL A 35 -16.09 -15.98 7.13
CA VAL A 35 -16.50 -14.94 6.18
C VAL A 35 -15.84 -13.63 6.59
N ARG A 36 -15.14 -12.98 5.67
CA ARG A 36 -14.46 -11.70 5.87
C ARG A 36 -14.98 -10.69 4.86
N VAL A 37 -15.17 -9.44 5.29
CA VAL A 37 -15.71 -8.36 4.45
C VAL A 37 -14.74 -7.19 4.46
N TRP A 38 -14.38 -6.71 3.27
CA TRP A 38 -13.44 -5.62 3.04
C TRP A 38 -14.10 -4.54 2.16
N PRO A 39 -14.74 -3.54 2.78
CA PRO A 39 -15.20 -2.36 2.05
C PRO A 39 -14.00 -1.53 1.55
N SER A 40 -14.05 -1.09 0.30
CA SER A 40 -13.12 -0.14 -0.32
C SER A 40 -13.91 1.04 -0.92
N PRO A 41 -13.28 2.11 -1.44
CA PRO A 41 -14.01 3.19 -2.09
C PRO A 41 -14.84 2.75 -3.30
N ASP A 42 -14.33 1.79 -4.09
CA ASP A 42 -14.91 1.40 -5.39
C ASP A 42 -15.71 0.09 -5.37
N GLU A 43 -15.42 -0.79 -4.40
CA GLU A 43 -16.08 -2.10 -4.26
C GLU A 43 -16.12 -2.57 -2.79
N THR A 44 -17.02 -3.51 -2.49
CA THR A 44 -16.96 -4.29 -1.25
C THR A 44 -16.61 -5.73 -1.60
N ARG A 45 -15.46 -6.21 -1.12
CA ARG A 45 -15.03 -7.59 -1.30
C ARG A 45 -15.48 -8.46 -0.14
N VAL A 46 -16.04 -9.64 -0.45
CA VAL A 46 -16.33 -10.67 0.55
C VAL A 46 -15.49 -11.91 0.26
N VAL A 47 -14.81 -12.41 1.29
CA VAL A 47 -14.01 -13.64 1.23
C VAL A 47 -14.67 -14.70 2.09
N ILE A 48 -14.99 -15.83 1.49
CA ILE A 48 -15.52 -17.02 2.15
C ILE A 48 -14.39 -18.04 2.25
N ASP A 49 -13.92 -18.29 3.46
CA ASP A 49 -12.83 -19.24 3.74
C ASP A 49 -13.40 -20.67 3.81
N LEU A 50 -12.81 -21.59 3.04
CA LEU A 50 -13.30 -22.94 2.79
C LEU A 50 -12.19 -23.99 2.97
N LYS A 51 -12.58 -25.17 3.47
CA LYS A 51 -11.67 -26.31 3.66
C LYS A 51 -11.19 -26.90 2.33
N THR A 52 -12.08 -26.99 1.34
CA THR A 52 -11.78 -27.47 -0.02
C THR A 52 -12.31 -26.46 -1.05
N GLU A 53 -11.95 -26.64 -2.33
CA GLU A 53 -12.40 -25.75 -3.40
C GLU A 53 -13.94 -25.65 -3.46
N ALA A 54 -14.45 -24.44 -3.69
CA ALA A 54 -15.89 -24.19 -3.78
C ALA A 54 -16.50 -24.80 -5.05
N ASP A 55 -17.51 -25.65 -4.90
CA ASP A 55 -18.54 -25.87 -5.93
C ASP A 55 -19.74 -25.00 -5.57
N TYR A 56 -20.04 -24.01 -6.42
CA TYR A 56 -21.04 -22.99 -6.10
C TYR A 56 -21.88 -22.57 -7.31
N SER A 57 -23.06 -22.06 -7.01
CA SER A 57 -23.89 -21.29 -7.94
C SER A 57 -24.36 -20.02 -7.26
N TYR A 58 -24.75 -19.01 -8.04
CA TYR A 58 -25.25 -17.77 -7.48
C TYR A 58 -26.32 -17.13 -8.38
N PHE A 59 -27.18 -16.33 -7.76
CA PHE A 59 -28.20 -15.53 -8.45
C PHE A 59 -28.55 -14.31 -7.62
N THR A 60 -29.20 -13.32 -8.24
CA THR A 60 -29.67 -12.11 -7.57
C THR A 60 -31.19 -12.10 -7.46
N LEU A 61 -31.71 -11.45 -6.41
CA LEU A 61 -33.14 -11.22 -6.19
C LEU A 61 -33.37 -9.73 -6.01
N SER A 62 -34.49 -9.22 -6.52
CA SER A 62 -35.00 -7.87 -6.24
C SER A 62 -36.05 -7.89 -5.13
N SER A 63 -36.34 -6.71 -4.56
CA SER A 63 -37.41 -6.50 -3.55
C SER A 63 -37.36 -7.41 -2.29
N PRO A 64 -36.37 -7.27 -1.39
CA PRO A 64 -35.21 -6.39 -1.45
C PRO A 64 -34.05 -7.00 -2.24
N GLU A 65 -33.12 -6.14 -2.68
CA GLU A 65 -31.90 -6.52 -3.40
C GLU A 65 -31.07 -7.51 -2.57
N ARG A 66 -30.82 -8.69 -3.13
CA ARG A 66 -30.04 -9.75 -2.50
C ARG A 66 -29.16 -10.47 -3.53
N LEU A 67 -27.98 -10.86 -3.10
CA LEU A 67 -27.19 -11.89 -3.76
C LEU A 67 -27.35 -13.19 -2.95
N VAL A 68 -27.65 -14.28 -3.64
CA VAL A 68 -27.73 -15.63 -3.06
C VAL A 68 -26.60 -16.47 -3.62
N VAL A 69 -25.82 -17.10 -2.75
CA VAL A 69 -24.73 -18.00 -3.11
C VAL A 69 -24.99 -19.36 -2.47
N ASP A 70 -25.10 -20.38 -3.30
CA ASP A 70 -25.30 -21.77 -2.90
C ASP A 70 -23.99 -22.53 -3.00
N LEU A 71 -23.48 -23.02 -1.87
CA LEU A 71 -22.27 -23.81 -1.75
C LEU A 71 -22.62 -25.29 -1.64
N LYS A 72 -22.28 -26.09 -2.65
CA LYS A 72 -22.61 -27.52 -2.65
C LYS A 72 -21.72 -28.31 -1.70
N ASN A 73 -22.26 -29.40 -1.16
CA ASN A 73 -21.59 -30.30 -0.22
C ASN A 73 -20.86 -29.57 0.91
N THR A 74 -21.43 -28.47 1.43
CA THR A 74 -20.76 -27.57 2.37
C THR A 74 -21.49 -27.51 3.70
N THR A 75 -20.75 -27.52 4.80
CA THR A 75 -21.24 -27.33 6.17
C THR A 75 -20.78 -25.99 6.73
N LEU A 76 -21.52 -25.42 7.68
CA LEU A 76 -21.13 -24.17 8.35
C LEU A 76 -20.30 -24.46 9.59
N ASN A 77 -19.10 -23.88 9.66
CA ASN A 77 -18.22 -23.92 10.84
C ASN A 77 -17.84 -22.52 11.33
N THR A 78 -18.69 -21.51 11.07
CA THR A 78 -18.49 -20.13 11.49
C THR A 78 -19.79 -19.49 11.96
N LYS A 79 -19.71 -18.30 12.55
CA LYS A 79 -20.88 -17.58 13.10
C LYS A 79 -21.55 -16.72 12.04
N LEU A 80 -22.86 -16.91 11.86
CA LEU A 80 -23.75 -16.06 11.07
C LEU A 80 -25.00 -15.74 11.91
N PRO A 81 -25.68 -14.59 11.68
CA PRO A 81 -25.41 -13.61 10.63
C PRO A 81 -24.23 -12.67 10.93
N LEU A 82 -23.59 -12.16 9.87
CA LEU A 82 -22.58 -11.12 9.91
C LEU A 82 -23.18 -9.78 9.48
N LYS A 83 -23.31 -8.83 10.42
CA LYS A 83 -23.75 -7.46 10.10
C LYS A 83 -22.56 -6.65 9.57
N VAL A 84 -22.79 -5.86 8.53
CA VAL A 84 -21.78 -5.02 7.88
C VAL A 84 -22.23 -3.56 8.01
N THR A 85 -21.44 -2.75 8.71
CA THR A 85 -21.77 -1.33 8.97
C THR A 85 -21.12 -0.36 7.99
N ASP A 86 -19.96 -0.75 7.43
CA ASP A 86 -19.06 0.18 6.75
C ASP A 86 -19.07 -0.01 5.21
N SER A 87 -20.01 -0.80 4.68
CA SER A 87 -20.15 -1.03 3.24
C SER A 87 -21.30 -0.19 2.66
N PRO A 88 -21.07 0.52 1.55
CA PRO A 88 -22.12 1.19 0.78
C PRO A 88 -23.11 0.24 0.08
N VAL A 89 -22.77 -1.04 -0.08
CA VAL A 89 -23.56 -1.99 -0.89
C VAL A 89 -24.06 -3.18 -0.09
N LEU A 90 -23.33 -3.65 0.92
CA LEU A 90 -23.65 -4.84 1.68
C LEU A 90 -24.12 -4.47 3.09
N LYS A 91 -25.28 -4.99 3.50
CA LYS A 91 -25.86 -4.74 4.83
C LYS A 91 -25.57 -5.88 5.79
N GLN A 92 -25.74 -7.12 5.33
CA GLN A 92 -25.65 -8.30 6.17
C GLN A 92 -25.41 -9.54 5.32
N ILE A 93 -24.68 -10.51 5.87
CA ILE A 93 -24.61 -11.88 5.33
C ILE A 93 -25.28 -12.81 6.32
N ARG A 94 -26.19 -13.65 5.86
CA ARG A 94 -26.91 -14.61 6.69
C ARG A 94 -27.10 -15.95 5.98
N ASN A 95 -27.51 -16.96 6.75
CA ASN A 95 -27.94 -18.23 6.20
C ASN A 95 -29.41 -18.18 5.76
N SER A 96 -29.79 -19.13 4.91
CA SER A 96 -31.16 -19.39 4.50
C SER A 96 -31.37 -20.89 4.27
N SER A 97 -32.62 -21.34 4.19
CA SER A 97 -32.94 -22.73 3.84
C SER A 97 -32.31 -23.10 2.50
N PRO A 98 -31.56 -24.22 2.43
CA PRO A 98 -30.89 -24.63 1.20
C PRO A 98 -31.88 -25.17 0.17
N PRO A 99 -31.53 -25.14 -1.14
CA PRO A 99 -32.39 -25.67 -2.19
C PRO A 99 -32.47 -27.21 -2.16
N GLU A 100 -31.43 -27.87 -1.67
CA GLU A 100 -31.31 -29.33 -1.64
C GLU A 100 -30.40 -29.79 -0.48
N LYS A 101 -30.47 -31.09 -0.15
CA LYS A 101 -29.67 -31.69 0.92
C LYS A 101 -28.18 -31.63 0.57
N GLY A 102 -27.36 -31.14 1.51
CA GLY A 102 -25.91 -31.03 1.32
C GLY A 102 -25.45 -29.66 0.80
N THR A 103 -26.36 -28.82 0.32
CA THR A 103 -26.05 -27.44 -0.09
C THR A 103 -26.20 -26.49 1.10
N TYR A 104 -25.32 -25.49 1.16
CA TYR A 104 -25.39 -24.40 2.14
C TYR A 104 -25.65 -23.07 1.45
N ARG A 105 -26.75 -22.41 1.80
CA ARG A 105 -27.18 -21.15 1.18
C ARG A 105 -26.79 -19.94 2.01
N LEU A 106 -25.97 -19.07 1.41
CA LEU A 106 -25.67 -17.74 1.90
C LEU A 106 -26.54 -16.70 1.21
N VAL A 107 -27.06 -15.75 1.98
CA VAL A 107 -27.81 -14.59 1.47
C VAL A 107 -27.10 -13.34 1.92
N PHE A 108 -26.71 -12.54 0.94
CA PHE A 108 -26.11 -11.22 1.06
C PHE A 108 -27.24 -10.22 0.89
N GLU A 109 -27.63 -9.56 1.97
CA GLU A 109 -28.62 -8.47 1.92
C GLU A 109 -27.94 -7.20 1.44
N LEU A 110 -28.40 -6.68 0.30
CA LEU A 110 -27.78 -5.54 -0.37
C LEU A 110 -28.60 -4.26 -0.12
N GLN A 111 -27.89 -3.14 -0.02
CA GLN A 111 -28.50 -1.82 0.12
C GLN A 111 -28.97 -1.26 -1.24
N ARG A 112 -28.36 -1.73 -2.33
CA ARG A 112 -28.66 -1.37 -3.71
C ARG A 112 -28.32 -2.51 -4.64
N LYS A 113 -28.84 -2.46 -5.87
CA LYS A 113 -28.47 -3.39 -6.94
C LYS A 113 -26.97 -3.26 -7.25
N VAL A 114 -26.30 -4.39 -7.50
CA VAL A 114 -24.88 -4.48 -7.90
C VAL A 114 -24.70 -5.62 -8.91
N ASN A 115 -23.61 -5.62 -9.69
CA ASN A 115 -23.21 -6.76 -10.51
C ASN A 115 -22.11 -7.55 -9.79
N PRO A 116 -22.42 -8.67 -9.10
CA PRO A 116 -21.44 -9.41 -8.30
C PRO A 116 -20.44 -10.17 -9.18
N GLN A 117 -19.17 -10.17 -8.78
CA GLN A 117 -18.08 -10.84 -9.51
C GLN A 117 -17.43 -11.91 -8.63
N PRO A 118 -17.95 -13.16 -8.63
CA PRO A 118 -17.40 -14.24 -7.84
C PRO A 118 -16.26 -14.98 -8.55
N PHE A 119 -15.21 -15.33 -7.82
CA PHE A 119 -14.10 -16.16 -8.32
C PHE A 119 -13.43 -16.95 -7.20
N LYS A 120 -12.72 -18.02 -7.56
CA LYS A 120 -12.06 -18.92 -6.61
C LYS A 120 -10.59 -18.56 -6.44
N LEU A 121 -10.07 -18.73 -5.22
CA LEU A 121 -8.63 -18.70 -4.95
C LEU A 121 -8.19 -20.03 -4.35
N ALA A 122 -7.10 -20.57 -4.90
CA ALA A 122 -6.42 -21.73 -4.35
C ALA A 122 -5.74 -21.38 -3.00
N PRO A 123 -5.34 -22.39 -2.21
CA PRO A 123 -4.54 -22.19 -1.00
C PRO A 123 -3.23 -21.46 -1.32
N THR A 124 -2.80 -20.58 -0.43
CA THR A 124 -1.51 -19.89 -0.59
C THR A 124 -0.34 -20.86 -0.41
N PRO A 125 0.75 -20.72 -1.19
CA PRO A 125 2.00 -21.44 -0.93
C PRO A 125 2.44 -21.23 0.53
N GLY A 126 2.67 -22.32 1.28
CA GLY A 126 2.99 -22.27 2.72
C GLY A 126 1.79 -22.38 3.67
N GLY A 127 0.56 -22.53 3.17
CA GLY A 127 -0.60 -22.95 3.97
C GLY A 127 -1.24 -21.89 4.88
N GLN A 128 -0.85 -20.61 4.73
CA GLN A 128 -1.41 -19.52 5.55
C GLN A 128 -2.91 -19.31 5.33
N TYR A 129 -3.40 -19.45 4.10
CA TYR A 129 -4.81 -19.41 3.74
C TYR A 129 -5.20 -20.65 2.93
N GLY A 130 -6.35 -21.24 3.27
CA GLY A 130 -6.96 -22.35 2.55
C GLY A 130 -7.66 -21.92 1.26
N HIS A 131 -8.59 -22.76 0.79
CA HIS A 131 -9.41 -22.43 -0.37
C HIS A 131 -10.34 -21.28 -0.04
N ARG A 132 -10.58 -20.38 -1.01
CA ARG A 132 -11.45 -19.22 -0.83
C ARG A 132 -12.39 -19.05 -2.01
N LEU A 133 -13.63 -18.67 -1.73
CA LEU A 133 -14.53 -18.07 -2.70
C LEU A 133 -14.59 -16.57 -2.41
N VAL A 134 -14.15 -15.76 -3.37
CA VAL A 134 -14.18 -14.30 -3.28
C VAL A 134 -15.37 -13.79 -4.09
N VAL A 135 -16.07 -12.80 -3.57
CA VAL A 135 -17.18 -12.11 -4.24
C VAL A 135 -16.94 -10.61 -4.15
N ASP A 136 -16.64 -10.00 -5.30
CA ASP A 136 -16.55 -8.55 -5.41
C ASP A 136 -17.91 -7.94 -5.71
N LEU A 137 -18.28 -6.91 -4.95
CA LEU A 137 -19.53 -6.16 -5.08
C LEU A 137 -19.19 -4.70 -5.44
N PRO A 138 -19.10 -4.37 -6.74
CA PRO A 138 -18.81 -3.01 -7.19
C PRO A 138 -19.82 -2.00 -6.68
N HIS A 139 -19.35 -0.80 -6.35
CA HIS A 139 -20.20 0.27 -5.84
C HIS A 139 -20.98 0.97 -6.96
N ASN A 140 -20.45 1.00 -8.18
CA ASN A 140 -21.11 1.58 -9.33
C ASN A 140 -21.67 0.46 -10.22
N LEU A 141 -22.89 0.65 -10.74
CA LEU A 141 -23.53 -0.29 -11.65
C LEU A 141 -22.82 -0.34 -13.02
N ASP A 142 -22.03 0.68 -13.36
CA ASP A 142 -21.36 0.86 -14.65
C ASP A 142 -19.90 0.36 -14.67
N SER A 143 -19.47 -0.45 -13.69
CA SER A 143 -18.11 -1.00 -13.71
C SER A 143 -17.86 -1.99 -14.86
N ASP A 144 -18.91 -2.43 -15.55
CA ASP A 144 -18.79 -3.02 -16.87
C ASP A 144 -18.72 -1.92 -17.93
N LYS A 145 -17.49 -1.65 -18.40
CA LYS A 145 -17.11 -0.64 -19.40
C LYS A 145 -17.14 0.78 -18.86
N ALA A 146 -16.03 1.18 -18.24
CA ALA A 146 -15.51 2.52 -18.48
C ALA A 146 -15.25 2.63 -19.99
N THR A 147 -16.27 3.02 -20.75
CA THR A 147 -16.07 3.59 -22.08
C THR A 147 -15.21 4.80 -21.86
N VAL A 148 -13.91 4.65 -22.12
CA VAL A 148 -12.98 5.75 -22.26
C VAL A 148 -13.63 6.66 -23.30
N LYS A 149 -14.24 7.75 -22.83
CA LYS A 149 -14.68 8.82 -23.72
C LYS A 149 -13.42 9.17 -24.52
N PRO A 150 -13.42 9.09 -25.86
CA PRO A 150 -12.24 9.39 -26.64
C PRO A 150 -11.71 10.74 -26.16
N ALA A 151 -10.46 10.78 -25.73
CA ALA A 151 -9.81 12.03 -25.36
C ALA A 151 -10.09 12.99 -26.51
N SER A 152 -10.78 14.10 -26.19
CA SER A 152 -11.05 15.17 -27.14
C SER A 152 -9.75 15.45 -27.89
N GLN A 153 -9.75 15.27 -29.22
CA GLN A 153 -8.58 15.46 -30.07
C GLN A 153 -7.87 16.74 -29.67
N THR A 154 -6.74 16.60 -28.96
CA THR A 154 -5.90 17.72 -28.62
C THR A 154 -5.35 18.22 -29.94
N LYS A 155 -5.88 19.33 -30.47
CA LYS A 155 -5.24 20.05 -31.55
C LYS A 155 -3.84 20.39 -31.06
N VAL A 156 -2.82 19.76 -31.65
CA VAL A 156 -1.42 20.08 -31.40
C VAL A 156 -1.21 21.51 -31.87
N SER A 157 -1.26 22.43 -30.93
CA SER A 157 -0.84 23.81 -31.15
C SER A 157 0.68 23.82 -31.32
N ARG A 158 1.16 24.43 -32.40
CA ARG A 158 2.59 24.60 -32.67
C ARG A 158 3.19 25.84 -31.98
N ASP A 159 2.44 26.45 -31.06
CA ASP A 159 2.89 27.63 -30.34
C ASP A 159 3.72 27.21 -29.11
N ALA A 160 5.04 27.45 -29.17
CA ALA A 160 5.98 27.12 -28.12
C ALA A 160 5.68 27.83 -26.77
N SER A 161 4.89 28.91 -26.79
CA SER A 161 4.44 29.57 -25.56
C SER A 161 3.41 28.75 -24.77
N GLN A 162 2.72 27.79 -25.42
CA GLN A 162 1.81 26.84 -24.75
C GLN A 162 2.51 25.63 -24.14
N LEU A 163 3.82 25.46 -24.40
CA LEU A 163 4.67 24.46 -23.70
C LEU A 163 5.05 24.92 -22.28
N LEU A 164 4.80 26.19 -21.94
CA LEU A 164 4.96 26.73 -20.59
C LEU A 164 3.77 26.29 -19.70
N GLY A 165 3.64 25.00 -19.45
CA GLY A 165 2.60 24.49 -18.56
C GLY A 165 2.92 24.69 -17.07
N THR A 166 1.87 24.83 -16.26
CA THR A 166 1.98 24.96 -14.79
C THR A 166 1.38 23.74 -14.10
N GLU A 167 1.38 22.59 -14.77
CA GLU A 167 0.83 21.35 -14.22
C GLU A 167 1.75 20.82 -13.12
N ASP A 168 1.14 20.12 -12.16
CA ASP A 168 1.87 19.45 -11.09
C ASP A 168 2.48 18.15 -11.62
N ILE A 169 3.68 17.83 -11.15
CA ILE A 169 4.22 16.48 -11.27
C ILE A 169 3.41 15.55 -10.36
N VAL A 170 2.59 14.71 -10.99
CA VAL A 170 1.85 13.66 -10.29
C VAL A 170 2.74 12.43 -10.05
N VAL A 171 2.84 11.99 -8.80
CA VAL A 171 3.54 10.77 -8.38
C VAL A 171 2.55 9.79 -7.76
N ALA A 172 2.41 8.61 -8.37
CA ALA A 172 1.62 7.53 -7.79
C ALA A 172 2.43 6.81 -6.70
N ILE A 173 1.87 6.73 -5.50
CA ILE A 173 2.44 6.00 -4.37
C ILE A 173 1.60 4.75 -4.15
N ASP A 174 2.16 3.59 -4.47
CA ASP A 174 1.51 2.31 -4.26
C ASP A 174 1.84 1.74 -2.89
N ALA A 175 0.84 1.63 -2.01
CA ALA A 175 1.01 0.95 -0.75
C ALA A 175 0.82 -0.56 -0.96
N GLY A 176 1.90 -1.34 -0.91
CA GLY A 176 1.88 -2.79 -1.15
C GLY A 176 0.83 -3.52 -0.30
N HIS A 177 0.25 -4.60 -0.86
CA HIS A 177 -0.76 -5.45 -0.20
C HIS A 177 -2.05 -4.71 0.18
N GLY A 178 -2.77 -5.15 1.22
CA GLY A 178 -3.97 -4.51 1.76
C GLY A 178 -5.18 -5.45 1.86
N GLY A 179 -6.08 -5.17 2.81
CA GLY A 179 -7.29 -5.96 3.02
C GLY A 179 -6.98 -7.42 3.37
N GLU A 180 -7.44 -8.34 2.53
CA GLU A 180 -7.24 -9.78 2.68
C GLU A 180 -5.79 -10.24 2.49
N ASP A 181 -4.97 -9.45 1.80
CA ASP A 181 -3.55 -9.72 1.60
C ASP A 181 -2.75 -9.02 2.70
N PRO A 182 -2.23 -9.74 3.70
CA PRO A 182 -1.42 -9.16 4.77
C PRO A 182 -0.01 -8.74 4.31
N GLY A 183 0.43 -9.22 3.15
CA GLY A 183 1.85 -9.29 2.82
C GLY A 183 2.62 -10.19 3.79
N SER A 184 3.92 -9.93 3.88
CA SER A 184 4.80 -10.63 4.80
C SER A 184 4.44 -10.38 6.28
N ILE A 185 4.67 -11.39 7.11
CA ILE A 185 4.36 -11.36 8.55
C ILE A 185 5.66 -11.38 9.35
N GLY A 186 5.86 -10.36 10.17
CA GLY A 186 7.01 -10.26 11.07
C GLY A 186 6.94 -11.22 12.27
N PRO A 187 8.07 -11.45 12.96
CA PRO A 187 8.14 -12.37 14.09
C PRO A 187 7.24 -11.97 15.27
N THR A 188 6.87 -10.69 15.41
CA THR A 188 5.88 -10.23 16.41
C THR A 188 4.43 -10.20 15.90
N LYS A 189 4.14 -10.90 14.79
CA LYS A 189 2.84 -10.97 14.10
C LYS A 189 2.35 -9.61 13.57
N LYS A 190 3.26 -8.71 13.22
CA LYS A 190 2.91 -7.50 12.49
C LYS A 190 2.83 -7.77 11.00
N TYR A 191 1.90 -7.09 10.33
CA TYR A 191 1.63 -7.26 8.90
C TYR A 191 2.31 -6.18 8.07
N GLU A 192 2.98 -6.58 7.00
CA GLU A 192 3.60 -5.68 6.02
C GLU A 192 2.62 -4.61 5.52
N LYS A 193 1.37 -4.99 5.18
CA LYS A 193 0.34 -4.06 4.68
C LYS A 193 0.11 -2.81 5.55
N ASN A 194 0.37 -2.92 6.86
CA ASN A 194 0.23 -1.82 7.81
C ASN A 194 1.45 -0.89 7.77
N ALA A 195 2.65 -1.46 7.69
CA ALA A 195 3.88 -0.71 7.53
C ALA A 195 3.85 0.07 6.19
N THR A 196 3.57 -0.62 5.08
CA THR A 196 3.53 -0.02 3.74
C THR A 196 2.51 1.09 3.63
N LEU A 197 1.29 0.93 4.19
CA LEU A 197 0.28 1.99 4.20
C LEU A 197 0.74 3.23 4.97
N SER A 198 1.30 3.01 6.17
CA SER A 198 1.70 4.11 7.05
C SER A 198 2.89 4.90 6.49
N ILE A 199 3.86 4.22 5.88
CA ILE A 199 5.00 4.83 5.21
C ILE A 199 4.53 5.56 3.94
N SER A 200 3.68 4.94 3.13
CA SER A 200 3.15 5.53 1.89
C SER A 200 2.39 6.82 2.13
N LYS A 201 1.57 6.90 3.19
CA LYS A 201 0.89 8.13 3.59
C LYS A 201 1.88 9.26 3.89
N LYS A 202 2.94 8.94 4.64
CA LYS A 202 3.98 9.93 4.96
C LYS A 202 4.73 10.40 3.72
N ILE A 203 5.03 9.51 2.77
CA ILE A 203 5.64 9.89 1.49
C ILE A 203 4.68 10.81 0.72
N ALA A 204 3.41 10.45 0.63
CA ALA A 204 2.40 11.25 -0.05
C ALA A 204 2.28 12.66 0.57
N ASP A 205 2.28 12.77 1.90
CA ASP A 205 2.27 14.05 2.62
C ASP A 205 3.51 14.90 2.28
N GLN A 206 4.70 14.27 2.23
CA GLN A 206 5.94 14.97 1.86
C GLN A 206 5.92 15.47 0.41
N ILE A 207 5.44 14.65 -0.53
CA ILE A 207 5.30 15.04 -1.94
C ILE A 207 4.27 16.16 -2.11
N ASN A 208 3.10 16.06 -1.46
CA ASN A 208 2.05 17.08 -1.52
C ASN A 208 2.47 18.43 -0.89
N ALA A 209 3.48 18.42 -0.03
CA ALA A 209 4.04 19.65 0.51
C ALA A 209 4.98 20.36 -0.47
N VAL A 210 5.46 19.69 -1.52
CA VAL A 210 6.37 20.26 -2.51
C VAL A 210 5.57 21.04 -3.56
N PRO A 211 5.84 22.35 -3.76
CA PRO A 211 5.25 23.12 -4.84
C PRO A 211 5.41 22.48 -6.22
N GLY A 212 4.33 22.38 -6.99
CA GLY A 212 4.34 21.79 -8.32
C GLY A 212 4.40 20.26 -8.32
N MET A 213 4.10 19.60 -7.21
CA MET A 213 4.00 18.16 -7.11
C MET A 213 2.71 17.72 -6.41
N LYS A 214 2.23 16.53 -6.77
CA LYS A 214 1.03 15.92 -6.21
C LYS A 214 1.21 14.42 -6.06
N ALA A 215 0.83 13.87 -4.92
CA ALA A 215 0.79 12.43 -4.71
C ALA A 215 -0.62 11.87 -4.98
N VAL A 216 -0.66 10.68 -5.58
CA VAL A 216 -1.87 9.86 -5.73
C VAL A 216 -1.61 8.51 -5.11
N MET A 217 -2.42 8.08 -4.15
CA MET A 217 -2.25 6.76 -3.53
C MET A 217 -3.11 5.71 -4.25
N THR A 218 -2.57 4.52 -4.47
CA THR A 218 -3.37 3.37 -4.96
C THR A 218 -4.37 2.89 -3.92
N ARG A 219 -4.00 2.99 -2.64
CA ARG A 219 -4.92 2.84 -1.51
C ARG A 219 -4.61 3.80 -0.37
N SER A 220 -5.66 4.36 0.23
CA SER A 220 -5.57 5.23 1.41
C SER A 220 -6.05 4.56 2.70
N GLY A 221 -6.56 3.32 2.60
CA GLY A 221 -7.06 2.49 3.70
C GLY A 221 -6.57 1.06 3.65
N ASP A 222 -7.08 0.22 4.56
CA ASP A 222 -6.80 -1.21 4.61
C ASP A 222 -7.79 -2.00 3.74
N TYR A 223 -7.63 -1.88 2.42
CA TYR A 223 -8.37 -2.66 1.43
C TYR A 223 -7.40 -3.17 0.37
N PHE A 224 -7.78 -4.29 -0.26
CA PHE A 224 -6.99 -4.90 -1.31
C PHE A 224 -7.07 -4.10 -2.61
N VAL A 225 -5.96 -4.05 -3.35
CA VAL A 225 -5.92 -3.51 -4.71
C VAL A 225 -5.18 -4.51 -5.60
N ASN A 226 -5.84 -4.97 -6.66
CA ASN A 226 -5.26 -5.90 -7.63
C ASN A 226 -4.00 -5.30 -8.28
N LEU A 227 -3.00 -6.16 -8.59
CA LEU A 227 -1.71 -5.74 -9.15
C LEU A 227 -1.85 -4.88 -10.42
N ASN A 228 -2.72 -5.28 -11.36
CA ASN A 228 -2.93 -4.52 -12.60
C ASN A 228 -3.65 -3.19 -12.34
N LYS A 229 -4.56 -3.17 -11.35
CA LYS A 229 -5.30 -1.98 -10.96
C LYS A 229 -4.39 -0.89 -10.41
N ARG A 230 -3.28 -1.25 -9.76
CA ARG A 230 -2.30 -0.29 -9.22
C ARG A 230 -1.68 0.58 -10.32
N SER A 231 -1.18 -0.05 -11.38
CA SER A 231 -0.65 0.67 -12.55
C SER A 231 -1.73 1.43 -13.31
N GLU A 232 -2.95 0.89 -13.35
CA GLU A 232 -4.09 1.57 -13.95
C GLU A 232 -4.47 2.86 -13.21
N ILE A 233 -4.47 2.86 -11.87
CA ILE A 233 -4.71 4.05 -11.05
C ILE A 233 -3.67 5.13 -11.37
N ALA A 234 -2.39 4.75 -11.50
CA ALA A 234 -1.32 5.67 -11.87
C ALA A 234 -1.59 6.33 -13.24
N ARG A 235 -1.94 5.53 -14.25
CA ARG A 235 -2.27 5.99 -15.62
C ARG A 235 -3.51 6.89 -15.66
N ARG A 236 -4.61 6.48 -15.01
CA ARG A 236 -5.85 7.28 -14.94
C ARG A 236 -5.60 8.67 -14.33
N ASN A 237 -4.63 8.78 -13.43
CA ASN A 237 -4.23 10.03 -12.79
C ASN A 237 -3.09 10.76 -13.52
N LYS A 238 -2.67 10.30 -14.72
CA LYS A 238 -1.56 10.86 -15.49
C LYS A 238 -0.27 11.00 -14.66
N SER A 239 0.04 9.96 -13.90
CA SER A 239 1.22 9.95 -13.04
C SER A 239 2.50 9.89 -13.87
N HIS A 240 3.49 10.69 -13.50
CA HIS A 240 4.81 10.73 -14.14
C HIS A 240 5.77 9.68 -13.57
N LEU A 241 5.47 9.15 -12.37
CA LEU A 241 6.26 8.13 -11.69
C LEU A 241 5.32 7.28 -10.82
N LEU A 242 5.57 5.96 -10.78
CA LEU A 242 4.94 5.03 -9.85
C LEU A 242 5.99 4.50 -8.87
N VAL A 243 5.75 4.70 -7.56
CA VAL A 243 6.61 4.23 -6.48
C VAL A 243 5.83 3.24 -5.61
N SER A 244 6.16 1.95 -5.72
CA SER A 244 5.57 0.90 -4.89
C SER A 244 6.35 0.71 -3.60
N ILE A 245 5.69 0.72 -2.45
CA ILE A 245 6.31 0.63 -1.13
C ILE A 245 6.00 -0.73 -0.51
N HIS A 246 7.06 -1.47 -0.17
CA HIS A 246 7.03 -2.81 0.39
C HIS A 246 7.96 -2.94 1.62
N ALA A 247 7.77 -4.04 2.34
CA ALA A 247 8.64 -4.46 3.44
C ALA A 247 8.63 -6.00 3.54
N ASP A 248 9.11 -6.65 2.47
CA ASP A 248 9.04 -8.09 2.25
C ASP A 248 9.80 -8.92 3.31
N ALA A 249 9.83 -10.24 3.17
CA ALA A 249 10.49 -11.16 4.09
C ALA A 249 11.42 -12.14 3.37
N PHE A 250 12.45 -12.56 4.11
CA PHE A 250 13.20 -13.78 3.81
C PHE A 250 12.75 -14.92 4.72
N HIS A 251 13.02 -16.16 4.29
CA HIS A 251 12.81 -17.36 5.13
C HIS A 251 13.66 -17.36 6.40
N THR A 252 14.77 -16.62 6.41
CA THR A 252 15.66 -16.48 7.56
C THR A 252 15.60 -15.05 8.10
N PRO A 253 15.78 -14.83 9.42
CA PRO A 253 15.63 -13.50 10.03
C PRO A 253 16.85 -12.58 9.85
N GLN A 254 17.95 -13.06 9.27
CA GLN A 254 19.22 -12.33 9.18
C GLN A 254 19.23 -11.20 8.13
N PRO A 255 18.69 -11.37 6.91
CA PRO A 255 18.68 -10.31 5.90
C PRO A 255 17.95 -9.06 6.41
N ARG A 256 18.53 -7.88 6.19
CA ARG A 256 17.98 -6.58 6.63
C ARG A 256 18.38 -5.47 5.67
N GLY A 257 17.73 -4.31 5.80
CA GLY A 257 18.00 -3.11 5.03
C GLY A 257 17.15 -2.99 3.77
N GLY A 258 17.07 -1.76 3.26
CA GLY A 258 16.26 -1.43 2.09
C GLY A 258 16.89 -1.85 0.77
N SER A 259 16.06 -1.93 -0.27
CA SER A 259 16.47 -2.18 -1.66
C SER A 259 15.48 -1.50 -2.60
N VAL A 260 15.90 -1.20 -3.82
CA VAL A 260 15.01 -0.64 -4.84
C VAL A 260 15.08 -1.51 -6.09
N PHE A 261 13.91 -1.91 -6.57
CA PHE A 261 13.72 -2.78 -7.70
C PHE A 261 13.18 -1.98 -8.90
N VAL A 262 13.66 -2.35 -10.08
CA VAL A 262 13.28 -1.76 -11.36
C VAL A 262 12.92 -2.86 -12.35
N LEU A 263 12.20 -2.49 -13.41
CA LEU A 263 11.72 -3.45 -14.40
C LEU A 263 12.87 -4.23 -15.06
N ASN A 264 12.69 -5.54 -15.25
CA ASN A 264 13.49 -6.33 -16.17
C ASN A 264 12.79 -6.41 -17.55
N THR A 265 13.33 -5.68 -18.52
CA THR A 265 12.72 -5.51 -19.86
C THR A 265 12.60 -6.81 -20.64
N LYS A 266 13.61 -7.70 -20.62
CA LYS A 266 13.59 -8.94 -21.42
C LYS A 266 12.38 -9.81 -21.09
N ARG A 267 12.16 -10.06 -19.80
CA ARG A 267 11.05 -10.89 -19.32
C ARG A 267 9.70 -10.17 -19.43
N ALA A 268 9.67 -8.86 -19.17
CA ALA A 268 8.46 -8.06 -19.37
C ALA A 268 7.97 -8.07 -20.83
N ASN A 269 8.88 -7.83 -21.79
CA ASN A 269 8.56 -7.85 -23.22
C ASN A 269 8.02 -9.23 -23.64
N THR A 270 8.59 -10.32 -23.10
CA THR A 270 8.13 -11.69 -23.41
C THR A 270 6.73 -11.97 -22.86
N GLU A 271 6.46 -11.58 -21.62
CA GLU A 271 5.16 -11.81 -20.97
C GLU A 271 4.05 -10.94 -21.59
N ILE A 272 4.35 -9.69 -21.94
CA ILE A 272 3.41 -8.76 -22.55
C ILE A 272 3.18 -9.08 -24.03
N ALA A 273 4.19 -9.52 -24.79
CA ALA A 273 4.01 -9.96 -26.17
C ALA A 273 2.99 -11.12 -26.26
N ARG A 274 3.04 -12.09 -25.34
CA ARG A 274 2.03 -13.16 -25.25
C ARG A 274 0.64 -12.62 -24.92
N TRP A 275 0.56 -11.56 -24.13
CA TRP A 275 -0.71 -10.92 -23.78
C TRP A 275 -1.30 -10.14 -24.96
N VAL A 276 -0.44 -9.52 -25.79
CA VAL A 276 -0.85 -8.91 -27.08
C VAL A 276 -1.30 -9.97 -28.10
N GLU A 277 -0.81 -11.20 -28.03
CA GLU A 277 -1.27 -12.31 -28.89
C GLU A 277 -2.64 -12.85 -28.46
N ASN A 278 -2.94 -12.83 -27.15
CA ASN A 278 -4.20 -13.32 -26.59
C ASN A 278 -5.20 -12.15 -26.49
N HIS A 279 -6.07 -12.02 -27.50
CA HIS A 279 -6.89 -10.86 -27.86
C HIS A 279 -7.95 -10.36 -26.83
N GLU A 280 -7.79 -10.57 -25.53
CA GLU A 280 -8.74 -10.11 -24.51
C GLU A 280 -8.17 -8.96 -23.65
N GLN A 281 -8.74 -7.76 -23.87
CA GLN A 281 -8.62 -6.50 -23.10
C GLN A 281 -7.37 -5.63 -23.29
N GLN A 282 -6.97 -5.37 -24.53
CA GLN A 282 -5.69 -4.72 -24.86
C GLN A 282 -5.52 -3.22 -24.57
N SER A 283 -6.57 -2.44 -24.29
CA SER A 283 -6.39 -1.00 -24.09
C SER A 283 -5.97 -0.64 -22.66
N GLU A 284 -6.44 -1.40 -21.67
CA GLU A 284 -6.28 -1.02 -20.27
C GLU A 284 -4.91 -1.35 -19.69
N LEU A 285 -4.11 -2.31 -20.18
CA LEU A 285 -2.76 -2.55 -19.61
C LEU A 285 -1.62 -1.90 -20.39
N LEU A 286 -1.83 -1.58 -21.67
CA LEU A 286 -0.78 -1.07 -22.57
C LEU A 286 -0.77 0.46 -22.69
N GLY A 287 -1.74 1.15 -22.07
CA GLY A 287 -1.80 2.61 -22.06
C GLY A 287 -1.87 3.20 -23.48
N GLY A 288 -1.16 4.31 -23.70
CA GLY A 288 -1.10 4.97 -25.01
C GLY A 288 -0.55 4.07 -26.13
N ALA A 289 0.32 3.09 -25.82
CA ALA A 289 0.73 2.09 -26.80
C ALA A 289 -0.42 1.16 -27.16
N GLY A 290 -1.25 0.73 -26.21
CA GLY A 290 -2.45 -0.07 -26.46
C GLY A 290 -3.40 0.56 -27.48
N GLU A 291 -3.56 1.89 -27.45
CA GLU A 291 -4.36 2.62 -28.44
C GLU A 291 -3.72 2.66 -29.84
N VAL A 292 -2.40 2.78 -29.93
CA VAL A 292 -1.66 2.75 -31.21
C VAL A 292 -1.70 1.35 -31.80
N LEU A 293 -1.54 0.32 -30.96
CA LEU A 293 -1.63 -1.10 -31.31
C LEU A 293 -3.02 -1.46 -31.82
N ALA A 294 -4.07 -1.01 -31.13
CA ALA A 294 -5.47 -1.26 -31.52
C ALA A 294 -5.91 -0.50 -32.79
N LYS A 295 -5.21 0.57 -33.18
CA LYS A 295 -5.48 1.35 -34.39
C LYS A 295 -4.67 0.89 -35.61
N ASN A 296 -3.46 0.35 -35.40
CA ASN A 296 -2.55 -0.10 -36.45
C ASN A 296 -2.45 -1.64 -36.47
N ASN A 297 -3.59 -2.31 -36.66
CA ASN A 297 -3.73 -3.78 -36.63
C ASN A 297 -2.90 -4.55 -37.69
N SER A 298 -2.10 -3.91 -38.53
CA SER A 298 -1.49 -4.53 -39.70
C SER A 298 0.01 -4.84 -39.60
N ASP A 299 0.74 -4.37 -38.57
CA ASP A 299 2.17 -4.71 -38.43
C ASP A 299 2.59 -5.00 -36.97
N ARG A 300 2.71 -6.30 -36.68
CA ARG A 300 3.16 -6.85 -35.41
C ARG A 300 4.58 -6.38 -35.04
N ASN A 301 5.46 -6.14 -36.02
CA ASN A 301 6.85 -5.79 -35.76
C ASN A 301 6.99 -4.33 -35.31
N VAL A 302 6.22 -3.42 -35.92
CA VAL A 302 6.16 -2.00 -35.51
C VAL A 302 5.61 -1.87 -34.09
N SER A 303 4.54 -2.60 -33.84
CA SER A 303 3.87 -2.73 -32.54
C SER A 303 4.81 -3.19 -31.41
N GLN A 304 5.54 -4.27 -31.65
CA GLN A 304 6.51 -4.81 -30.69
C GLN A 304 7.68 -3.84 -30.47
N THR A 305 8.18 -3.22 -31.53
CA THR A 305 9.29 -2.26 -31.46
C THR A 305 8.90 -1.04 -30.62
N LEU A 306 7.70 -0.51 -30.79
CA LEU A 306 7.20 0.62 -30.01
C LEU A 306 7.10 0.26 -28.51
N LEU A 307 6.54 -0.91 -28.18
CA LEU A 307 6.48 -1.39 -26.80
C LEU A 307 7.88 -1.59 -26.20
N ASP A 308 8.79 -2.20 -26.96
CA ASP A 308 10.17 -2.42 -26.52
C ASP A 308 10.89 -1.10 -26.23
N LEU A 309 10.69 -0.07 -27.06
CA LEU A 309 11.23 1.27 -26.85
C LEU A 309 10.65 1.93 -25.60
N GLN A 310 9.34 1.81 -25.39
CA GLN A 310 8.67 2.36 -24.20
C GLN A 310 9.14 1.68 -22.91
N PHE A 311 9.18 0.35 -22.87
CA PHE A 311 9.69 -0.38 -21.71
C PHE A 311 11.17 -0.08 -21.44
N SER A 312 11.99 0.06 -22.48
CA SER A 312 13.40 0.43 -22.33
C SER A 312 13.55 1.84 -21.78
N HIS A 313 12.73 2.79 -22.22
CA HIS A 313 12.69 4.14 -21.68
C HIS A 313 12.22 4.14 -20.21
N SER A 314 11.08 3.52 -19.91
CA SER A 314 10.52 3.40 -18.56
C SER A 314 11.51 2.73 -17.59
N GLN A 315 12.21 1.68 -18.01
CA GLN A 315 13.24 1.02 -17.20
C GLN A 315 14.44 1.93 -16.96
N LYS A 316 14.92 2.65 -17.98
CA LYS A 316 16.06 3.57 -17.85
C LYS A 316 15.75 4.70 -16.88
N GLU A 317 14.56 5.29 -16.99
CA GLU A 317 14.10 6.34 -16.06
C GLU A 317 13.88 5.77 -14.65
N GLY A 318 13.26 4.58 -14.53
CA GLY A 318 13.13 3.86 -13.27
C GLY A 318 14.49 3.60 -12.59
N TYR A 319 15.52 3.24 -13.36
CA TYR A 319 16.88 3.04 -12.85
C TYR A 319 17.48 4.34 -12.30
N LYS A 320 17.37 5.45 -13.02
CA LYS A 320 17.83 6.77 -12.53
C LYS A 320 17.17 7.13 -11.20
N VAL A 321 15.83 7.03 -11.13
CA VAL A 321 15.07 7.30 -9.91
C VAL A 321 15.53 6.38 -8.78
N ALA A 322 15.69 5.08 -9.05
CA ALA A 322 16.14 4.09 -8.08
C ALA A 322 17.52 4.41 -7.49
N THR A 323 18.46 4.92 -8.31
CA THR A 323 19.77 5.38 -7.84
C THR A 323 19.65 6.55 -6.86
N HIS A 324 18.82 7.56 -7.16
CA HIS A 324 18.57 8.65 -6.21
C HIS A 324 17.91 8.15 -4.92
N LEU A 325 16.93 7.24 -5.04
CA LEU A 325 16.24 6.65 -3.89
C LEU A 325 17.21 5.94 -2.97
N LEU A 326 18.06 5.05 -3.51
CA LEU A 326 19.08 4.35 -2.73
C LEU A 326 20.08 5.32 -2.08
N GLY A 327 20.52 6.34 -2.82
CA GLY A 327 21.45 7.35 -2.31
C GLY A 327 20.91 8.15 -1.11
N GLU A 328 19.62 8.51 -1.11
CA GLU A 328 19.00 9.18 0.05
C GLU A 328 18.59 8.20 1.15
N MET A 329 18.06 7.03 0.81
CA MET A 329 17.70 5.98 1.77
C MET A 329 18.92 5.52 2.61
N GLY A 330 20.07 5.32 1.96
CA GLY A 330 21.30 4.88 2.63
C GLY A 330 21.84 5.85 3.68
N LYS A 331 21.38 7.12 3.69
CA LYS A 331 21.72 8.10 4.73
C LYS A 331 20.93 7.91 6.03
N VAL A 332 19.78 7.23 5.96
CA VAL A 332 18.82 7.12 7.06
C VAL A 332 18.52 5.68 7.48
N ALA A 333 18.81 4.71 6.62
CA ALA A 333 18.60 3.28 6.84
C ALA A 333 19.75 2.45 6.27
N HIS A 334 19.89 1.22 6.75
CA HIS A 334 20.80 0.25 6.14
C HIS A 334 20.28 -0.16 4.76
N LEU A 335 21.16 -0.38 3.80
CA LEU A 335 20.81 -0.91 2.48
C LEU A 335 21.23 -2.38 2.38
N HIS A 336 20.30 -3.22 1.96
CA HIS A 336 20.61 -4.61 1.60
C HIS A 336 21.35 -4.69 0.25
N LYS A 337 20.98 -3.81 -0.69
CA LYS A 337 21.65 -3.62 -1.97
C LYS A 337 21.90 -2.13 -2.18
N ALA A 338 23.14 -1.78 -2.52
CA ALA A 338 23.52 -0.40 -2.81
C ALA A 338 23.16 0.03 -4.25
N GLU A 339 22.83 -0.93 -5.11
CA GLU A 339 22.52 -0.76 -6.53
C GLU A 339 21.07 -1.21 -6.83
N PRO A 340 20.37 -0.60 -7.81
CA PRO A 340 19.05 -1.04 -8.21
C PRO A 340 19.03 -2.50 -8.70
N VAL A 341 17.96 -3.22 -8.35
CA VAL A 341 17.79 -4.64 -8.68
C VAL A 341 16.77 -4.82 -9.80
N ASN A 342 17.16 -5.46 -10.89
CA ASN A 342 16.22 -5.77 -11.98
C ASN A 342 15.28 -6.92 -11.58
N ALA A 343 13.96 -6.72 -11.69
CA ALA A 343 12.96 -7.72 -11.36
C ALA A 343 11.74 -7.68 -12.30
N SER A 344 10.99 -8.79 -12.36
CA SER A 344 9.80 -8.94 -13.22
C SER A 344 8.52 -8.93 -12.39
N LEU A 345 8.34 -7.86 -11.62
CA LEU A 345 7.20 -7.66 -10.72
C LEU A 345 6.06 -6.97 -11.44
N ALA A 346 4.81 -7.40 -11.21
CA ALA A 346 3.65 -6.92 -11.96
C ALA A 346 3.47 -5.39 -11.92
N VAL A 347 3.66 -4.78 -10.73
CA VAL A 347 3.53 -3.33 -10.53
C VAL A 347 4.55 -2.51 -11.34
N LEU A 348 5.67 -3.12 -11.75
CA LEU A 348 6.73 -2.47 -12.53
C LEU A 348 6.48 -2.52 -14.04
N LYS A 349 5.42 -3.20 -14.51
CA LYS A 349 5.20 -3.50 -15.93
C LYS A 349 4.39 -2.41 -16.66
N SER A 350 4.38 -1.16 -16.18
CA SER A 350 3.80 -0.06 -16.96
C SER A 350 4.79 0.36 -18.06
N PRO A 351 4.41 0.26 -19.35
CA PRO A 351 5.30 0.64 -20.45
C PRO A 351 5.55 2.15 -20.53
N ASP A 352 4.57 2.94 -20.12
CA ASP A 352 4.48 4.39 -20.29
C ASP A 352 4.77 5.20 -19.01
N ILE A 353 4.84 4.54 -17.84
CA ILE A 353 5.13 5.17 -16.55
C ILE A 353 6.38 4.53 -15.95
N PRO A 354 7.47 5.30 -15.76
CA PRO A 354 8.61 4.86 -14.96
C PRO A 354 8.14 4.33 -13.61
N SER A 355 8.52 3.11 -13.28
CA SER A 355 8.01 2.41 -12.11
C SER A 355 9.15 1.81 -11.29
N VAL A 356 9.11 2.00 -9.97
CA VAL A 356 10.07 1.45 -9.02
C VAL A 356 9.35 0.79 -7.85
N LEU A 357 9.97 -0.23 -7.26
CA LEU A 357 9.50 -0.84 -6.01
C LEU A 357 10.58 -0.67 -4.95
N VAL A 358 10.22 -0.02 -3.85
CA VAL A 358 11.09 0.26 -2.71
C VAL A 358 10.76 -0.74 -1.61
N GLU A 359 11.69 -1.65 -1.36
CA GLU A 359 11.73 -2.40 -0.12
C GLU A 359 12.32 -1.51 0.97
N THR A 360 11.49 -1.14 1.93
CA THR A 360 11.87 -0.21 3.01
C THR A 360 12.72 -0.88 4.10
N GLY A 361 12.69 -2.21 4.14
CA GLY A 361 13.40 -3.09 5.06
C GLY A 361 12.67 -4.44 5.10
N PHE A 362 13.33 -5.51 5.56
CA PHE A 362 12.70 -6.84 5.58
C PHE A 362 11.99 -7.13 6.90
N ILE A 363 10.66 -7.30 6.88
CA ILE A 363 9.86 -7.49 8.10
C ILE A 363 10.19 -8.80 8.84
N SER A 364 10.82 -9.77 8.18
CA SER A 364 11.31 -10.99 8.83
C SER A 364 12.46 -10.74 9.80
N ASN A 365 13.19 -9.63 9.65
CA ASN A 365 14.25 -9.25 10.58
C ASN A 365 13.67 -8.52 11.81
N PRO A 366 13.92 -8.99 13.05
CA PRO A 366 13.35 -8.38 14.26
C PRO A 366 13.72 -6.90 14.47
N THR A 367 14.90 -6.46 14.00
CA THR A 367 15.31 -5.05 14.11
C THR A 367 14.55 -4.20 13.09
N GLU A 368 14.44 -4.67 11.85
CA GLU A 368 13.68 -3.99 10.80
C GLU A 368 12.18 -3.94 11.14
N GLU A 369 11.58 -5.01 11.65
CA GLU A 369 10.17 -5.02 12.12
C GLU A 369 9.91 -3.94 13.20
N GLN A 370 10.90 -3.63 14.03
CA GLN A 370 10.77 -2.52 14.99
C GLN A 370 10.82 -1.16 14.28
N LEU A 371 11.81 -0.97 13.40
CA LEU A 371 12.02 0.27 12.65
C LEU A 371 10.85 0.59 11.71
N LEU A 372 10.32 -0.41 10.99
CA LEU A 372 9.19 -0.27 10.05
C LEU A 372 7.91 0.24 10.73
N PHE A 373 7.76 0.06 12.04
CA PHE A 373 6.61 0.53 12.81
C PHE A 373 6.93 1.71 13.73
N GLN A 374 8.16 2.21 13.69
CA GLN A 374 8.61 3.35 14.45
C GLN A 374 8.35 4.64 13.65
N ARG A 375 7.54 5.55 14.19
CA ARG A 375 7.12 6.79 13.49
C ARG A 375 8.32 7.61 13.01
N SER A 376 9.30 7.84 13.88
CA SER A 376 10.47 8.66 13.54
C SER A 376 11.39 8.02 12.51
N HIS A 377 11.40 6.69 12.39
CA HIS A 377 12.10 6.01 11.29
C HIS A 377 11.32 6.16 9.98
N GLN A 378 10.00 5.94 10.00
CA GLN A 378 9.14 6.15 8.84
C GLN A 378 9.21 7.60 8.31
N ASP A 379 9.29 8.60 9.20
CA ASP A 379 9.41 10.02 8.81
C ASP A 379 10.77 10.31 8.15
N LYS A 380 11.86 9.69 8.62
CA LYS A 380 13.18 9.79 7.99
C LYS A 380 13.17 9.14 6.61
N LEU A 381 12.62 7.93 6.49
CA LEU A 381 12.46 7.23 5.21
C LEU A 381 11.60 8.05 4.25
N ALA A 382 10.42 8.49 4.66
CA ALA A 382 9.51 9.25 3.82
C ALA A 382 10.15 10.53 3.28
N ARG A 383 10.89 11.26 4.13
CA ARG A 383 11.62 12.45 3.70
C ARG A 383 12.77 12.12 2.75
N ALA A 384 13.54 11.07 3.02
CA ALA A 384 14.63 10.64 2.14
C ALA A 384 14.10 10.26 0.75
N LEU A 385 13.02 9.49 0.69
CA LEU A 385 12.37 9.09 -0.55
C LEU A 385 11.79 10.30 -1.30
N ALA A 386 11.07 11.19 -0.63
CA ALA A 386 10.56 12.41 -1.25
C ALA A 386 11.70 13.32 -1.75
N THR A 387 12.80 13.41 -1.01
CA THR A 387 13.99 14.19 -1.44
C THR A 387 14.61 13.61 -2.69
N ALA A 388 14.75 12.29 -2.77
CA ALA A 388 15.24 11.61 -3.98
C ALA A 388 14.33 11.85 -5.18
N ILE A 389 13.01 11.75 -4.99
CA ILE A 389 12.02 11.99 -6.06
C ILE A 389 12.08 13.44 -6.55
N VAL A 390 12.15 14.43 -5.65
CA VAL A 390 12.31 15.84 -6.03
C VAL A 390 13.60 16.04 -6.83
N LYS A 391 14.73 15.52 -6.35
CA LYS A 391 16.01 15.63 -7.05
C LYS A 391 15.95 15.05 -8.46
N TYR A 392 15.37 13.87 -8.61
CA TYR A 392 15.18 13.25 -9.92
C TYR A 392 14.39 14.16 -10.87
N PHE A 393 13.28 14.74 -10.41
CA PHE A 393 12.44 15.60 -11.25
C PHE A 393 13.02 17.01 -11.45
N GLU A 394 13.89 17.51 -10.57
CA GLU A 394 14.67 18.71 -10.85
C GLU A 394 15.65 18.49 -12.00
N GLU A 395 16.25 17.30 -12.10
CA GLU A 395 17.18 16.92 -13.16
C GLU A 395 16.47 16.45 -14.44
N ASN A 396 15.26 15.90 -14.33
CA ASN A 396 14.47 15.32 -15.42
C ASN A 396 13.02 15.86 -15.38
N PRO A 397 12.81 17.19 -15.53
CA PRO A 397 11.48 17.77 -15.40
C PRO A 397 10.58 17.37 -16.58
N PRO A 398 9.38 16.82 -16.34
CA PRO A 398 8.46 16.49 -17.43
C PRO A 398 7.97 17.76 -18.13
N GLU A 399 7.82 17.70 -19.45
CA GLU A 399 7.32 18.83 -20.24
C GLU A 399 5.94 19.31 -19.75
N GLY A 400 5.67 20.61 -19.85
CA GLY A 400 4.39 21.18 -19.41
C GLY A 400 4.20 21.25 -17.89
N THR A 401 5.18 20.83 -17.09
CA THR A 401 5.11 20.95 -15.63
C THR A 401 5.73 22.26 -15.13
N LEU A 402 5.37 22.63 -13.90
CA LEU A 402 6.02 23.76 -13.23
C LEU A 402 7.54 23.61 -13.18
N PHE A 403 8.04 22.39 -12.98
CA PHE A 403 9.47 22.09 -12.90
C PHE A 403 10.20 22.36 -14.22
N ALA A 404 9.58 22.07 -15.37
CA ALA A 404 10.17 22.34 -16.70
C ALA A 404 10.30 23.84 -17.01
N ASN A 405 9.57 24.68 -16.27
CA ASN A 405 9.53 26.12 -16.47
C ASN A 405 10.28 26.90 -15.39
N ARG A 406 11.10 26.21 -14.58
CA ARG A 406 11.99 26.85 -13.61
C ARG A 406 13.10 27.64 -14.31
N GLY A 407 13.53 28.71 -13.66
CA GLY A 407 14.45 29.68 -14.25
C GLY A 407 13.85 30.54 -15.38
N LYS A 408 12.56 30.37 -15.72
CA LYS A 408 11.85 31.21 -16.69
C LYS A 408 10.84 32.12 -15.99
N THR A 409 10.66 33.32 -16.53
CA THR A 409 9.60 34.24 -16.08
C THR A 409 8.26 33.76 -16.63
N GLN A 410 7.22 33.71 -15.81
CA GLN A 410 5.89 33.25 -16.20
C GLN A 410 4.83 34.33 -15.97
N LYS A 411 3.69 34.24 -16.66
CA LYS A 411 2.52 35.08 -16.40
C LYS A 411 1.45 34.24 -15.73
N HIS A 412 0.86 34.77 -14.68
CA HIS A 412 -0.20 34.12 -13.92
C HIS A 412 -1.41 35.06 -13.81
N LYS A 413 -2.58 34.61 -14.24
CA LYS A 413 -3.83 35.35 -14.08
C LYS A 413 -4.52 34.93 -12.79
N VAL A 414 -4.64 35.86 -11.84
CA VAL A 414 -5.22 35.62 -10.51
C VAL A 414 -6.65 35.08 -10.64
N GLN A 415 -6.91 33.96 -9.99
CA GLN A 415 -8.20 33.29 -9.94
C GLN A 415 -8.93 33.58 -8.62
N ARG A 416 -10.23 33.25 -8.59
CA ARG A 416 -11.06 33.43 -7.39
C ARG A 416 -10.51 32.56 -6.25
N GLY A 417 -10.25 33.18 -5.10
CA GLY A 417 -9.76 32.48 -3.91
C GLY A 417 -8.24 32.41 -3.79
N GLU A 418 -7.49 32.90 -4.77
CA GLU A 418 -6.03 32.96 -4.67
C GLU A 418 -5.57 34.20 -3.89
N SER A 419 -4.67 33.98 -2.92
CA SER A 419 -3.90 35.03 -2.27
C SER A 419 -2.47 35.06 -2.82
N LEU A 420 -1.75 36.16 -2.56
CA LEU A 420 -0.35 36.27 -2.96
C LEU A 420 0.52 35.15 -2.35
N SER A 421 0.21 34.69 -1.14
CA SER A 421 0.90 33.57 -0.49
C SER A 421 0.59 32.22 -1.14
N VAL A 422 -0.67 31.99 -1.56
CA VAL A 422 -1.07 30.79 -2.30
C VAL A 422 -0.34 30.74 -3.65
N ILE A 423 -0.29 31.86 -4.37
CA ILE A 423 0.41 31.95 -5.66
C ILE A 423 1.93 31.79 -5.45
N ALA A 424 2.51 32.46 -4.46
CA ALA A 424 3.93 32.32 -4.14
C ALA A 424 4.30 30.86 -3.88
N ASN A 425 3.50 30.18 -3.05
CA ASN A 425 3.68 28.77 -2.75
C ASN A 425 3.55 27.90 -4.01
N LYS A 426 2.51 28.13 -4.83
CA LYS A 426 2.29 27.39 -6.08
C LYS A 426 3.50 27.42 -7.01
N TYR A 427 4.12 28.59 -7.18
CA TYR A 427 5.25 28.77 -8.09
C TYR A 427 6.63 28.56 -7.41
N GLY A 428 6.66 28.15 -6.13
CA GLY A 428 7.92 27.98 -5.39
C GLY A 428 8.73 29.27 -5.25
N THR A 429 8.06 30.42 -5.13
CA THR A 429 8.67 31.75 -4.93
C THR A 429 8.20 32.37 -3.62
N SER A 430 8.61 33.61 -3.32
CA SER A 430 8.18 34.32 -2.11
C SER A 430 7.17 35.42 -2.43
N THR A 431 6.31 35.73 -1.45
CA THR A 431 5.40 36.88 -1.52
C THR A 431 6.15 38.18 -1.79
N GLN A 432 7.31 38.35 -1.13
CA GLN A 432 8.17 39.51 -1.31
C GLN A 432 8.70 39.62 -2.75
N ALA A 433 9.13 38.51 -3.35
CA ALA A 433 9.57 38.47 -4.74
C ALA A 433 8.42 38.83 -5.70
N LEU A 434 7.22 38.29 -5.47
CA LEU A 434 6.04 38.65 -6.27
C LEU A 434 5.68 40.13 -6.18
N ILE A 435 5.71 40.71 -4.97
CA ILE A 435 5.46 42.14 -4.73
C ILE A 435 6.49 42.98 -5.49
N ALA A 436 7.78 42.66 -5.34
CA ALA A 436 8.87 43.40 -5.97
C ALA A 436 8.79 43.32 -7.50
N THR A 437 8.63 42.13 -8.08
CA THR A 437 8.56 41.92 -9.53
C THR A 437 7.35 42.61 -10.16
N ASN A 438 6.22 42.67 -9.46
CA ASN A 438 4.98 43.26 -9.96
C ASN A 438 4.73 44.70 -9.50
N LYS A 439 5.69 45.29 -8.77
CA LYS A 439 5.60 46.65 -8.20
C LYS A 439 4.28 46.85 -7.42
N LEU A 440 3.87 45.83 -6.67
CA LEU A 440 2.63 45.89 -5.88
C LEU A 440 2.86 46.78 -4.65
N LYS A 441 1.86 47.60 -4.30
CA LYS A 441 1.92 48.45 -3.09
C LYS A 441 1.63 47.67 -1.82
N ASN A 442 0.85 46.60 -1.91
CA ASN A 442 0.45 45.72 -0.82
C ASN A 442 0.13 44.31 -1.36
N ALA A 443 -0.27 43.39 -0.48
CA ALA A 443 -0.58 42.00 -0.85
C ALA A 443 -2.00 41.80 -1.45
N ASN A 444 -2.75 42.87 -1.71
CA ASN A 444 -4.10 42.76 -2.25
C ASN A 444 -4.05 42.42 -3.74
N LEU A 445 -4.85 41.43 -4.15
CA LEU A 445 -4.95 40.98 -5.53
C LEU A 445 -6.39 41.13 -6.02
N SER A 446 -6.53 41.52 -7.28
CA SER A 446 -7.82 41.55 -7.98
C SER A 446 -7.98 40.31 -8.85
N ILE A 447 -9.18 39.71 -8.88
CA ILE A 447 -9.47 38.60 -9.78
C ILE A 447 -9.24 39.04 -11.23
N GLY A 448 -8.51 38.23 -11.99
CA GLY A 448 -8.14 38.53 -13.37
C GLY A 448 -6.87 39.38 -13.53
N GLN A 449 -6.30 39.91 -12.45
CA GLN A 449 -5.01 40.60 -12.47
C GLN A 449 -3.91 39.64 -12.99
N ILE A 450 -3.06 40.14 -13.87
CA ILE A 450 -1.93 39.35 -14.40
C ILE A 450 -0.68 39.68 -13.60
N LEU A 451 -0.15 38.69 -12.91
CA LEU A 451 1.13 38.74 -12.21
C LEU A 451 2.25 38.16 -13.09
N THR A 452 3.39 38.80 -13.05
CA THR A 452 4.68 38.31 -13.54
C THR A 452 5.33 37.51 -12.42
N ILE A 453 5.48 36.22 -12.62
CA ILE A 453 6.16 35.31 -11.68
C ILE A 453 7.66 35.36 -12.01
N PRO A 454 8.53 35.74 -11.05
CA PRO A 454 9.96 35.83 -11.29
C PRO A 454 10.58 34.47 -11.56
N ALA A 455 11.56 34.45 -12.46
CA ALA A 455 12.42 33.29 -12.69
C ALA A 455 13.11 32.90 -11.38
N THR A 456 12.79 31.72 -10.85
CA THR A 456 13.40 31.19 -9.63
C THR A 456 14.21 29.95 -9.96
N SER A 457 15.51 29.98 -9.65
CA SER A 457 16.46 28.87 -9.86
C SER A 457 16.94 28.21 -8.55
N ALA A 458 16.51 28.72 -7.39
CA ALA A 458 16.94 28.18 -6.09
C ALA A 458 16.40 26.75 -5.88
N PRO A 459 17.21 25.75 -5.50
CA PRO A 459 16.76 24.35 -5.43
C PRO A 459 15.51 24.16 -4.57
N ILE A 460 14.57 23.34 -5.04
CA ILE A 460 13.33 23.00 -4.34
C ILE A 460 13.72 22.12 -3.17
N ARG A 461 13.55 22.68 -1.97
CA ARG A 461 13.71 21.90 -0.75
C ARG A 461 12.39 21.19 -0.49
N VAL A 462 12.45 19.88 -0.29
CA VAL A 462 11.34 19.16 0.36
C VAL A 462 11.12 19.85 1.70
N PRO A 463 9.95 20.48 1.92
CA PRO A 463 9.70 21.13 3.18
C PRO A 463 9.85 20.11 4.29
N VAL A 464 10.39 20.55 5.42
CA VAL A 464 10.23 19.78 6.64
C VAL A 464 8.74 19.82 6.96
N VAL A 465 7.97 18.85 6.45
CA VAL A 465 6.58 18.71 6.85
C VAL A 465 6.62 18.53 8.35
N SER A 466 6.16 19.55 9.07
CA SER A 466 6.00 19.53 10.51
C SER A 466 4.87 18.55 10.81
N ASN A 467 5.18 17.26 10.75
CA ASN A 467 4.58 16.33 11.68
C ASN A 467 5.42 16.53 12.94
N PRO A 468 4.95 17.29 13.95
CA PRO A 468 5.63 17.32 15.23
C PRO A 468 5.46 15.93 15.81
N VAL A 469 6.37 15.03 15.44
CA VAL A 469 6.84 14.06 16.39
C VAL A 469 7.48 14.93 17.45
N GLU A 470 6.68 15.37 18.43
CA GLU A 470 7.25 16.01 19.61
C GLU A 470 8.31 15.03 20.11
N THR A 471 9.55 15.49 20.18
CA THR A 471 10.67 14.69 20.61
C THR A 471 11.24 15.25 21.89
N GLU A 472 11.61 14.39 22.81
CA GLU A 472 12.43 14.77 23.96
C GLU A 472 13.76 14.02 23.90
N ILE A 473 14.80 14.64 24.45
CA ILE A 473 16.08 13.96 24.67
C ILE A 473 16.01 13.27 26.03
N VAL A 474 15.99 11.93 26.02
CA VAL A 474 16.12 11.13 27.24
C VAL A 474 17.60 10.85 27.47
N THR A 475 18.07 11.03 28.70
CA THR A 475 19.39 10.54 29.10
C THR A 475 19.23 9.13 29.66
N HIS A 476 19.72 8.13 28.94
CA HIS A 476 19.78 6.75 29.38
C HIS A 476 21.13 6.45 30.02
N VAL A 477 21.12 5.74 31.15
CA VAL A 477 22.35 5.29 31.84
C VAL A 477 22.51 3.80 31.58
N VAL A 478 23.60 3.42 30.90
CA VAL A 478 23.87 2.03 30.52
C VAL A 478 23.98 1.13 31.76
N LYS A 479 23.18 0.07 31.78
CA LYS A 479 23.13 -0.94 32.84
C LYS A 479 23.88 -2.22 32.44
N SER A 480 24.11 -3.08 33.42
CA SER A 480 24.78 -4.36 33.21
C SER A 480 24.00 -5.22 32.20
N GLY A 481 24.71 -5.75 31.19
CA GLY A 481 24.13 -6.56 30.12
C GLY A 481 23.36 -5.79 29.04
N GLU A 482 23.49 -4.46 28.97
CA GLU A 482 22.95 -3.67 27.86
C GLU A 482 23.99 -3.46 26.75
N TYR A 483 23.49 -3.41 25.51
CA TYR A 483 24.24 -3.07 24.32
C TYR A 483 23.40 -2.15 23.45
N LEU A 484 24.01 -1.43 22.50
CA LEU A 484 23.32 -0.39 21.71
C LEU A 484 22.03 -0.89 21.06
N GLY A 485 22.01 -2.11 20.53
CA GLY A 485 20.81 -2.71 19.94
C GLY A 485 19.64 -2.86 20.91
N LYS A 486 19.91 -3.28 22.16
CA LYS A 486 18.89 -3.42 23.21
C LYS A 486 18.34 -2.06 23.65
N ILE A 487 19.21 -1.06 23.76
CA ILE A 487 18.84 0.31 24.12
C ILE A 487 18.03 0.95 22.98
N ALA A 488 18.52 0.82 21.75
CA ALA A 488 17.84 1.25 20.53
C ALA A 488 16.41 0.69 20.43
N SER A 489 16.26 -0.62 20.67
CA SER A 489 14.94 -1.29 20.75
C SER A 489 14.05 -0.71 21.86
N THR A 490 14.60 -0.51 23.06
CA THR A 490 13.86 0.01 24.22
C THR A 490 13.25 1.39 23.95
N TYR A 491 14.01 2.27 23.31
CA TYR A 491 13.59 3.63 23.00
C TYR A 491 12.97 3.78 21.62
N LYS A 492 12.89 2.67 20.86
CA LYS A 492 12.52 2.64 19.44
C LYS A 492 13.27 3.73 18.69
N VAL A 493 14.58 3.57 18.53
CA VAL A 493 15.48 4.40 17.72
C VAL A 493 16.47 3.49 17.01
N SER A 494 17.17 3.98 15.99
CA SER A 494 18.26 3.20 15.38
C SER A 494 19.55 3.30 16.20
N VAL A 495 20.37 2.24 16.16
CA VAL A 495 21.72 2.26 16.75
C VAL A 495 22.53 3.44 16.21
N ASP A 496 22.48 3.69 14.90
CA ASP A 496 23.18 4.81 14.28
C ASP A 496 22.69 6.18 14.77
N ALA A 497 21.41 6.31 15.11
CA ALA A 497 20.90 7.54 15.71
C ALA A 497 21.53 7.78 17.09
N ILE A 498 21.56 6.75 17.94
CA ILE A 498 22.24 6.82 19.25
C ILE A 498 23.72 7.14 19.06
N LYS A 499 24.41 6.47 18.12
CA LYS A 499 25.84 6.70 17.86
C LYS A 499 26.11 8.12 17.40
N ARG A 500 25.37 8.64 16.43
CA ARG A 500 25.53 10.02 15.95
C ARG A 500 25.25 11.03 17.05
N GLU A 501 24.18 10.85 17.82
CA GLU A 501 23.78 11.77 18.88
C GLU A 501 24.77 11.82 20.05
N ASN A 502 25.51 10.72 20.26
CA ASN A 502 26.50 10.58 21.31
C ASN A 502 27.95 10.58 20.79
N ASN A 503 28.16 10.88 19.51
CA ASN A 503 29.48 10.84 18.84
C ASN A 503 30.26 9.53 19.07
N LEU A 504 29.56 8.38 19.12
CA LEU A 504 30.18 7.08 19.35
C LEU A 504 30.82 6.55 18.06
N ARG A 505 32.10 6.17 18.16
CA ARG A 505 32.86 5.57 17.06
C ARG A 505 32.76 4.04 17.00
N SER A 506 32.34 3.39 18.10
CA SER A 506 32.15 1.94 18.20
C SER A 506 30.82 1.60 18.86
N ASP A 507 30.49 0.31 18.90
CA ASP A 507 29.28 -0.21 19.54
C ASP A 507 29.48 -0.59 21.02
N THR A 508 30.72 -0.43 21.52
CA THR A 508 31.11 -0.75 22.89
C THR A 508 30.57 0.30 23.85
N LEU A 509 29.87 -0.15 24.89
CA LEU A 509 29.34 0.70 25.95
C LEU A 509 30.03 0.41 27.27
N THR A 510 30.24 1.44 28.09
CA THR A 510 30.73 1.29 29.47
C THR A 510 29.57 1.33 30.46
N LEU A 511 29.65 0.53 31.53
CA LEU A 511 28.64 0.55 32.59
C LEU A 511 28.55 1.95 33.19
N GLY A 512 27.34 2.49 33.33
CA GLY A 512 27.10 3.85 33.81
C GLY A 512 27.26 4.95 32.76
N GLN A 513 27.64 4.62 31.51
CA GLN A 513 27.71 5.60 30.42
C GLN A 513 26.35 6.26 30.19
N LYS A 514 26.35 7.58 30.06
CA LYS A 514 25.15 8.36 29.76
C LYS A 514 25.01 8.54 28.25
N LEU A 515 23.92 8.05 27.69
CA LEU A 515 23.55 8.20 26.30
C LEU A 515 22.38 9.17 26.18
N LYS A 516 22.53 10.22 25.36
CA LYS A 516 21.45 11.08 24.89
C LYS A 516 20.69 10.37 23.79
N ILE A 517 19.39 10.23 23.96
CA ILE A 517 18.53 9.51 23.02
C ILE A 517 17.33 10.39 22.71
N THR A 518 17.28 10.95 21.51
CA THR A 518 16.12 11.66 21.00
C THR A 518 15.00 10.65 20.70
N VAL A 519 13.93 10.68 21.49
CA VAL A 519 12.77 9.79 21.33
C VAL A 519 11.54 10.57 20.89
N SER A 520 10.65 9.93 20.13
CA SER A 520 9.29 10.46 19.96
C SER A 520 8.56 10.40 21.31
N LEU A 521 7.82 11.45 21.68
CA LEU A 521 6.94 11.43 22.86
C LEU A 521 5.99 10.22 22.84
N LYS A 522 5.49 9.81 21.67
CA LYS A 522 4.64 8.62 21.54
C LYS A 522 5.41 7.29 21.69
N ASP A 523 6.71 7.29 21.46
CA ASP A 523 7.58 6.12 21.56
C ASP A 523 8.36 6.03 22.87
N LYS A 524 8.24 7.04 23.75
CA LYS A 524 8.75 6.96 25.12
C LYS A 524 8.18 5.71 25.81
N PRO A 525 8.99 4.94 26.54
CA PRO A 525 8.51 3.76 27.26
C PRO A 525 7.29 4.13 28.12
N LEU A 526 6.20 3.39 27.93
CA LEU A 526 4.96 3.66 28.66
C LEU A 526 5.24 3.52 30.16
N ARG A 527 4.86 4.55 30.92
CA ARG A 527 5.01 4.55 32.37
C ARG A 527 4.03 3.53 32.95
N LYS A 528 4.41 2.87 34.05
CA LYS A 528 3.49 2.01 34.81
C LYS A 528 3.13 2.70 36.12
N HIS A 529 1.87 2.64 36.50
CA HIS A 529 1.37 3.17 37.76
C HIS A 529 0.60 2.06 38.48
N LYS A 530 0.90 1.84 39.76
CA LYS A 530 0.20 0.86 40.59
C LYS A 530 -0.85 1.60 41.43
N VAL A 531 -2.11 1.25 41.23
CA VAL A 531 -3.25 1.92 41.87
C VAL A 531 -3.18 1.78 43.40
N GLU A 532 -3.21 2.91 44.10
CA GLU A 532 -3.22 3.00 45.56
C GLU A 532 -4.63 3.18 46.12
N LYS A 533 -4.77 3.01 47.44
CA LYS A 533 -6.06 3.14 48.13
C LYS A 533 -6.61 4.58 47.96
N GLY A 534 -7.81 4.70 47.41
CA GLY A 534 -8.49 5.98 47.20
C GLY A 534 -8.13 6.68 45.89
N GLU A 535 -7.40 6.02 44.99
CA GLU A 535 -7.19 6.51 43.62
C GLU A 535 -8.32 6.08 42.68
N PHE A 536 -8.62 6.95 41.72
CA PHE A 536 -9.59 6.71 40.66
C PHE A 536 -9.05 7.26 39.35
N LEU A 537 -9.56 6.76 38.23
CA LEU A 537 -8.93 6.90 36.92
C LEU A 537 -8.68 8.36 36.51
N SER A 538 -9.59 9.29 36.84
CA SER A 538 -9.42 10.71 36.52
C SER A 538 -8.36 11.41 37.37
N LYS A 539 -8.17 11.00 38.64
CA LYS A 539 -7.08 11.49 39.49
C LYS A 539 -5.72 11.07 38.91
N ILE A 540 -5.60 9.82 38.49
CA ILE A 540 -4.39 9.28 37.84
C ILE A 540 -4.15 10.00 36.50
N ALA A 541 -5.19 10.16 35.67
CA ALA A 541 -5.11 10.90 34.40
C ALA A 541 -4.59 12.34 34.60
N SER A 542 -5.10 13.04 35.61
CA SER A 542 -4.68 14.39 35.97
C SER A 542 -3.23 14.42 36.46
N GLN A 543 -2.83 13.49 37.34
CA GLN A 543 -1.46 13.39 37.84
C GLN A 543 -0.44 13.25 36.71
N TYR A 544 -0.77 12.45 35.70
CA TYR A 544 0.12 12.18 34.58
C TYR A 544 -0.08 13.12 33.38
N GLN A 545 -1.00 14.08 33.49
CA GLN A 545 -1.39 15.03 32.44
C GLN A 545 -1.80 14.36 31.12
N VAL A 546 -2.57 13.28 31.19
CA VAL A 546 -3.09 12.55 30.02
C VAL A 546 -4.61 12.46 30.06
N SER A 547 -5.25 12.17 28.93
CA SER A 547 -6.69 11.99 28.88
C SER A 547 -7.14 10.69 29.57
N LEU A 548 -8.33 10.70 30.17
CA LEU A 548 -8.94 9.48 30.71
C LEU A 548 -9.09 8.40 29.62
N ASN A 549 -9.54 8.82 28.44
CA ASN A 549 -9.78 7.93 27.29
C ASN A 549 -8.50 7.24 26.83
N SER A 550 -7.36 7.92 26.84
CA SER A 550 -6.09 7.31 26.45
C SER A 550 -5.63 6.25 27.45
N ILE A 551 -5.83 6.45 28.76
CA ILE A 551 -5.57 5.40 29.76
C ILE A 551 -6.52 4.20 29.55
N ARG A 552 -7.82 4.45 29.30
CA ARG A 552 -8.80 3.38 29.04
C ARG A 552 -8.42 2.53 27.83
N GLN A 553 -8.10 3.16 26.71
CA GLN A 553 -7.76 2.47 25.46
C GLN A 553 -6.51 1.61 25.62
N VAL A 554 -5.43 2.17 26.19
CA VAL A 554 -4.16 1.45 26.34
C VAL A 554 -4.26 0.26 27.31
N ASN A 555 -5.11 0.36 28.34
CA ASN A 555 -5.33 -0.71 29.31
C ASN A 555 -6.54 -1.60 29.01
N GLN A 556 -7.22 -1.35 27.89
CA GLN A 556 -8.45 -2.06 27.48
C GLN A 556 -9.53 -2.07 28.59
N LEU A 557 -9.64 -0.97 29.34
CA LEU A 557 -10.58 -0.86 30.46
C LEU A 557 -12.02 -0.71 29.93
N ARG A 558 -12.90 -1.58 30.40
CA ARG A 558 -14.35 -1.53 30.09
C ARG A 558 -15.10 -0.52 30.97
N SER A 559 -14.54 -0.15 32.12
CA SER A 559 -15.09 0.82 33.08
C SER A 559 -13.98 1.60 33.79
N ASP A 560 -14.34 2.62 34.57
CA ASP A 560 -13.39 3.44 35.33
C ASP A 560 -13.10 2.88 36.74
N GLN A 561 -13.65 1.72 37.08
CA GLN A 561 -13.40 1.05 38.36
C GLN A 561 -11.99 0.45 38.35
N LEU A 562 -11.23 0.72 39.42
CA LEU A 562 -9.85 0.27 39.59
C LEU A 562 -9.71 -0.55 40.86
N ALA A 563 -8.95 -1.64 40.79
CA ALA A 563 -8.61 -2.43 41.97
C ALA A 563 -7.31 -1.91 42.61
N ILE A 564 -7.25 -1.88 43.94
CA ILE A 564 -6.02 -1.54 44.67
C ILE A 564 -4.94 -2.56 44.27
N GLY A 565 -3.77 -2.05 43.88
CA GLY A 565 -2.65 -2.84 43.39
C GLY A 565 -2.67 -3.16 41.90
N GLN A 566 -3.74 -2.82 41.17
CA GLN A 566 -3.80 -2.93 39.71
C GLN A 566 -2.71 -2.06 39.07
N VAL A 567 -1.99 -2.62 38.09
CA VAL A 567 -0.97 -1.86 37.35
C VAL A 567 -1.56 -1.33 36.07
N LEU A 568 -1.65 -0.01 35.96
CA LEU A 568 -2.06 0.70 34.76
C LEU A 568 -0.85 1.12 33.94
N ILE A 569 -0.96 0.93 32.63
CA ILE A 569 -0.07 1.50 31.63
C ILE A 569 -0.53 2.95 31.40
N ILE A 570 0.36 3.89 31.68
CA ILE A 570 0.10 5.31 31.52
C ILE A 570 0.67 5.76 30.17
N PRO A 571 -0.18 6.22 29.23
CA PRO A 571 0.28 6.74 27.95
C PRO A 571 1.16 7.98 28.14
N ASN A 572 1.96 8.30 27.13
CA ASN A 572 2.62 9.59 27.06
C ASN A 572 1.59 10.65 26.64
N LYS A 573 1.92 11.93 26.90
CA LYS A 573 1.06 13.07 26.57
C LYS A 573 0.81 13.18 25.07
#